data_AF-A0A7I8KGV4-F1
#
_entry.id   AF-A0A7I8KGV4-F1
#
_cell.length_a   1.000
_cell.length_b   1.000
_cell.length_c   1.000
_cell.angle_alpha   90.00
_cell.angle_beta   90.00
_cell.angle_gamma   90.00
#
_symmetry.space_group_name_H-M   'P 1'
#
loop_
_entity.id
_entity.type
_entity.pdbx_description
1 polymer ?
#
loop_
_entity_poly.entity_id
_entity_poly.type
_entity_poly.pdbx_seq_one_letter_code
_entity_poly.pdbx_strand_id
1 'polypeptide(L)'
;MGKKGVPEWLNSSLWSSGPSSTSVTGDQHIARYAAKPSPEIPKPEAPARLAPPPLPVIPSTPPVPPPRLEPPAEVPRSEIRDVGSEPSPSRFSQEDVSRQSQLLAELSKKVVNLVELRRLATQGIPDGAGIRPTVWKLLLGYLPNDRGLWASELAKKRSQYKAFKDELLVNPPSVWNQFFQDSEIIEQIDRDVKRTHPDMHFFSGDSSFAKSNQEAVRRILIIFAKLNPGIRYVQGMNEVLAPLFYVFRNDPDEDNAASAEADTFFCFVEVLSGFRDNFCQQLDNSVVGIRSTITKLSQLLRKHDEELWRHLEVTTKINPQFYAFRWITLLLTQEFNFADCLHIWDTLLSDPEGPQETLLRVCCAMLILLRRRLLAGDFTSNLKLLQNYPPPNISHLLYVANKLRGTLTG
;
A
#
# COMPACT_ATOMS: atom_id res chain seq x y z
N MET A 1 -8.74 -24.69 -33.05
CA MET A 1 -7.30 -24.55 -32.70
C MET A 1 -7.06 -23.09 -32.34
N GLY A 2 -6.66 -22.65 -31.16
CA GLY A 2 -6.59 -23.22 -29.82
C GLY A 2 -6.82 -22.05 -28.86
N LYS A 3 -7.61 -22.26 -27.81
CA LYS A 3 -7.90 -21.25 -26.77
C LYS A 3 -6.58 -20.89 -26.07
N LYS A 4 -6.04 -19.69 -26.34
CA LYS A 4 -5.04 -19.03 -25.48
C LYS A 4 -5.87 -18.15 -24.54
N GLY A 5 -6.01 -18.39 -23.25
CA GLY A 5 -5.04 -18.92 -22.29
C GLY A 5 -4.71 -17.78 -21.33
N VAL A 6 -5.71 -17.30 -20.59
CA VAL A 6 -5.51 -16.45 -19.40
C VAL A 6 -4.65 -17.27 -18.43
N PRO A 7 -3.54 -16.74 -17.89
CA PRO A 7 -2.73 -17.47 -16.91
C PRO A 7 -3.59 -17.89 -15.71
N GLU A 8 -3.46 -19.14 -15.26
CA GLU A 8 -4.27 -19.70 -14.17
C GLU A 8 -4.22 -18.90 -12.87
N TRP A 9 -3.17 -18.11 -12.61
CA TRP A 9 -3.08 -17.24 -11.43
C TRP A 9 -4.04 -16.04 -11.48
N LEU A 10 -4.45 -15.57 -12.66
CA LEU A 10 -5.50 -14.56 -12.82
C LEU A 10 -6.90 -15.16 -12.60
N ASN A 11 -7.04 -16.46 -12.83
CA ASN A 11 -8.23 -17.27 -12.52
C ASN A 11 -8.16 -17.92 -11.13
N SER A 12 -7.15 -17.57 -10.32
CA SER A 12 -6.98 -18.18 -9.01
C SER A 12 -8.19 -17.90 -8.14
N SER A 13 -8.71 -18.96 -7.51
CA SER A 13 -9.84 -18.94 -6.57
C SER A 13 -9.66 -17.95 -5.42
N LEU A 14 -8.44 -17.43 -5.21
CA LEU A 14 -8.16 -16.28 -4.36
C LEU A 14 -9.09 -15.10 -4.66
N TRP A 15 -9.42 -14.81 -5.92
CA TRP A 15 -10.19 -13.61 -6.30
C TRP A 15 -11.70 -13.85 -6.52
N SER A 16 -12.16 -15.10 -6.39
CA SER A 16 -13.52 -15.49 -6.80
C SER A 16 -14.43 -16.02 -5.69
N SER A 17 -13.96 -16.16 -4.45
CA SER A 17 -14.80 -16.76 -3.40
C SER A 17 -15.71 -15.73 -2.69
N GLY A 18 -16.99 -15.73 -3.05
CA GLY A 18 -18.08 -15.47 -2.10
C GLY A 18 -18.18 -16.58 -1.06
N PRO A 19 -18.99 -16.42 0.01
CA PRO A 19 -18.90 -17.24 1.21
C PRO A 19 -19.24 -18.70 0.91
N SER A 20 -18.25 -19.58 1.00
CA SER A 20 -18.44 -21.02 0.86
C SER A 20 -18.57 -21.63 2.25
N SER A 21 -19.78 -22.08 2.56
CA SER A 21 -20.09 -22.99 3.65
C SER A 21 -19.23 -24.25 3.54
N THR A 22 -18.56 -24.60 4.63
CA THR A 22 -17.94 -25.91 4.86
C THR A 22 -18.96 -27.04 4.73
N SER A 23 -18.70 -28.03 3.88
CA SER A 23 -19.11 -29.40 4.17
C SER A 23 -18.18 -30.43 3.54
N VAL A 24 -17.75 -31.31 4.44
CA VAL A 24 -16.95 -32.53 4.34
C VAL A 24 -17.46 -33.49 3.25
N THR A 25 -16.51 -34.18 2.62
CA THR A 25 -16.68 -35.27 1.65
C THR A 25 -17.32 -36.53 2.25
N GLY A 26 -18.14 -37.25 1.48
CA GLY A 26 -18.53 -38.63 1.81
C GLY A 26 -19.83 -39.13 1.18
N ASP A 27 -19.76 -39.45 -0.12
CA ASP A 27 -20.38 -40.59 -0.83
C ASP A 27 -21.71 -41.27 -0.42
N GLN A 28 -22.45 -41.62 -1.49
CA GLN A 28 -23.44 -42.70 -1.69
C GLN A 28 -24.96 -42.43 -1.57
N HIS A 29 -25.55 -42.30 -2.77
CA HIS A 29 -26.72 -43.03 -3.29
C HIS A 29 -28.02 -43.15 -2.46
N ILE A 30 -29.04 -42.42 -2.93
CA ILE A 30 -30.41 -42.86 -3.32
C ILE A 30 -31.06 -43.98 -2.45
N ALA A 31 -32.14 -43.68 -1.72
CA ALA A 31 -33.54 -43.86 -2.16
C ALA A 31 -34.57 -43.74 -1.01
N ARG A 32 -35.59 -42.93 -1.27
CA ARG A 32 -37.04 -43.21 -1.12
C ARG A 32 -37.70 -43.44 0.27
N TYR A 33 -38.91 -42.87 0.29
CA TYR A 33 -40.14 -43.17 1.04
C TYR A 33 -40.46 -42.33 2.27
N ALA A 34 -41.58 -41.62 2.11
CA ALA A 34 -42.34 -40.89 3.10
C ALA A 34 -43.22 -41.83 3.96
N ALA A 35 -43.41 -41.48 5.23
CA ALA A 35 -44.62 -41.81 6.00
C ALA A 35 -44.76 -40.93 7.27
N LYS A 36 -45.74 -40.00 7.20
CA LYS A 36 -46.74 -39.47 8.18
C LYS A 36 -46.50 -39.38 9.72
N PRO A 37 -47.27 -38.50 10.41
CA PRO A 37 -46.88 -37.77 11.63
C PRO A 37 -47.66 -38.13 12.91
N SER A 38 -47.23 -37.63 14.08
CA SER A 38 -48.02 -37.36 15.32
C SER A 38 -47.13 -36.73 16.41
N PRO A 39 -47.66 -36.12 17.50
CA PRO A 39 -48.56 -34.97 17.57
C PRO A 39 -47.96 -33.82 18.44
N GLU A 40 -48.59 -32.65 18.37
CA GLU A 40 -48.22 -31.39 19.06
C GLU A 40 -48.30 -31.45 20.60
N ILE A 41 -47.34 -30.81 21.27
CA ILE A 41 -47.39 -30.47 22.70
C ILE A 41 -47.34 -28.92 22.82
N PRO A 42 -48.21 -28.26 23.62
CA PRO A 42 -48.29 -26.79 23.67
C PRO A 42 -47.09 -26.15 24.39
N LYS A 43 -46.62 -25.02 23.85
CA LYS A 43 -45.55 -24.17 24.41
C LYS A 43 -46.01 -23.42 25.67
N PRO A 44 -45.15 -23.27 26.70
CA PRO A 44 -45.32 -22.22 27.71
C PRO A 44 -44.69 -20.89 27.25
N GLU A 45 -45.40 -19.79 27.51
CA GLU A 45 -45.01 -18.40 27.21
C GLU A 45 -43.76 -17.95 28.00
N ALA A 46 -42.85 -17.26 27.31
CA ALA A 46 -41.66 -16.63 27.91
C ALA A 46 -41.90 -15.10 28.06
N PRO A 47 -41.42 -14.46 29.15
CA PRO A 47 -41.66 -13.05 29.39
C PRO A 47 -40.82 -12.16 28.45
N ALA A 48 -41.40 -11.01 28.10
CA ALA A 48 -40.87 -10.03 27.15
C ALA A 48 -39.45 -9.54 27.52
N ARG A 49 -38.49 -9.75 26.61
CA ARG A 49 -37.17 -9.10 26.65
C ARG A 49 -37.27 -7.73 25.97
N LEU A 50 -36.98 -6.67 26.71
CA LEU A 50 -36.74 -5.33 26.17
C LEU A 50 -35.49 -5.37 25.26
N ALA A 51 -35.62 -4.89 24.03
CA ALA A 51 -34.50 -4.77 23.11
C ALA A 51 -33.53 -3.66 23.57
N PRO A 52 -32.21 -3.84 23.48
CA PRO A 52 -31.27 -2.75 23.70
C PRO A 52 -31.37 -1.72 22.56
N PRO A 53 -31.06 -0.43 22.82
CA PRO A 53 -31.13 0.61 21.79
C PRO A 53 -30.07 0.36 20.70
N PRO A 54 -30.32 0.79 19.45
CA PRO A 54 -29.36 0.63 18.37
C PRO A 54 -28.12 1.51 18.60
N LEU A 55 -26.93 0.94 18.36
CA LEU A 55 -25.67 1.68 18.35
C LEU A 55 -25.64 2.67 17.17
N PRO A 56 -24.97 3.83 17.30
CA PRO A 56 -24.90 4.82 16.24
C PRO A 56 -24.18 4.26 15.00
N VAL A 57 -24.82 4.44 13.84
CA VAL A 57 -24.26 4.12 12.52
C VAL A 57 -23.17 5.14 12.20
N ILE A 58 -21.92 4.70 12.16
CA ILE A 58 -20.78 5.50 11.72
C ILE A 58 -20.67 5.34 10.20
N PRO A 59 -20.57 6.41 9.39
CA PRO A 59 -20.44 6.30 7.94
C PRO A 59 -19.19 5.48 7.56
N SER A 60 -19.37 4.52 6.66
CA SER A 60 -18.33 3.65 6.10
C SER A 60 -17.46 4.33 5.04
N THR A 61 -17.55 5.65 4.89
CA THR A 61 -16.71 6.44 3.98
C THR A 61 -15.90 7.46 4.78
N PRO A 62 -14.57 7.54 4.57
CA PRO A 62 -13.75 8.55 5.21
C PRO A 62 -14.17 9.95 4.72
N PRO A 63 -14.11 10.99 5.57
CA PRO A 63 -14.25 12.36 5.10
C PRO A 63 -13.12 12.70 4.15
N VAL A 64 -13.43 13.52 3.14
CA VAL A 64 -12.48 14.07 2.16
C VAL A 64 -11.31 14.72 2.92
N PRO A 65 -10.04 14.36 2.63
CA PRO A 65 -8.91 15.06 3.23
C PRO A 65 -8.91 16.52 2.76
N PRO A 66 -8.73 17.50 3.66
CA PRO A 66 -8.63 18.89 3.25
C PRO A 66 -7.39 19.09 2.36
N PRO A 67 -7.43 20.02 1.40
CA PRO A 67 -6.24 20.41 0.66
C PRO A 67 -5.14 20.88 1.62
N ARG A 68 -3.89 20.56 1.28
CA ARG A 68 -2.70 20.98 2.02
C ARG A 68 -2.76 22.50 2.24
N LEU A 69 -2.75 22.95 3.50
CA LEU A 69 -2.63 24.37 3.82
C LEU A 69 -1.28 24.86 3.30
N GLU A 70 -1.29 25.88 2.44
CA GLU A 70 -0.09 26.59 2.02
C GLU A 70 0.68 27.08 3.26
N PRO A 71 2.03 27.01 3.26
CA PRO A 71 2.80 27.71 4.28
C PRO A 71 2.51 29.22 4.19
N PRO A 72 2.38 29.92 5.32
CA PRO A 72 2.15 31.37 5.29
C PRO A 72 3.29 32.08 4.57
N ALA A 73 2.93 33.11 3.80
CA ALA A 73 3.85 33.96 3.04
C ALA A 73 5.04 34.43 3.88
N GLU A 74 6.24 34.38 3.29
CA GLU A 74 7.48 34.83 3.90
C GLU A 74 7.38 36.28 4.39
N VAL A 75 7.65 36.48 5.68
CA VAL A 75 7.91 37.80 6.27
C VAL A 75 9.29 38.26 5.79
N PRO A 76 9.48 39.53 5.35
CA PRO A 76 10.78 39.98 4.87
C PRO A 76 11.83 39.89 5.99
N ARG A 77 12.89 39.11 5.77
CA ARG A 77 14.04 39.03 6.68
C ARG A 77 14.80 40.35 6.64
N SER A 78 14.80 41.07 7.75
CA SER A 78 15.82 42.09 8.02
C SER A 78 17.18 41.43 8.21
N GLU A 79 18.20 42.06 7.63
CA GLU A 79 19.59 41.63 7.66
C GLU A 79 20.12 41.49 9.09
N ILE A 80 20.49 40.27 9.48
CA ILE A 80 21.46 40.03 10.54
C ILE A 80 22.52 39.10 9.94
N ARG A 81 23.70 39.68 9.70
CA ARG A 81 24.94 38.94 9.45
C ARG A 81 25.34 38.25 10.75
N ASP A 82 25.49 36.93 10.73
CA ASP A 82 26.46 36.29 11.61
C ASP A 82 26.97 34.95 11.06
N VAL A 83 28.16 34.61 11.53
CA VAL A 83 29.22 33.81 10.92
C VAL A 83 29.07 32.31 11.19
N GLY A 84 29.30 31.49 10.15
CA GLY A 84 30.06 30.23 10.25
C GLY A 84 29.36 28.98 10.78
N SER A 85 28.96 28.09 9.86
CA SER A 85 29.40 26.69 9.80
C SER A 85 28.65 25.96 8.68
N GLU A 86 29.28 25.78 7.53
CA GLU A 86 28.77 24.92 6.46
C GLU A 86 28.76 23.44 6.92
N PRO A 87 27.70 22.66 6.66
CA PRO A 87 27.73 21.22 6.87
C PRO A 87 28.60 20.55 5.79
N SER A 88 29.63 19.82 6.21
CA SER A 88 30.59 19.17 5.30
C SER A 88 29.93 18.06 4.44
N PRO A 89 30.08 18.07 3.09
CA PRO A 89 29.39 17.15 2.18
C PRO A 89 30.11 15.80 1.92
N SER A 90 31.07 15.37 2.74
CA SER A 90 32.05 14.34 2.33
C SER A 90 31.83 12.90 2.82
N ARG A 91 30.97 12.64 3.82
CA ARG A 91 30.77 11.27 4.36
C ARG A 91 29.62 10.49 3.70
N PHE A 92 28.51 11.18 3.40
CA PHE A 92 27.33 10.53 2.82
C PHE A 92 27.58 10.00 1.40
N SER A 93 28.47 10.60 0.62
CA SER A 93 28.75 10.18 -0.76
C SER A 93 29.59 8.91 -0.89
N GLN A 94 30.52 8.64 0.02
CA GLN A 94 31.39 7.45 -0.08
C GLN A 94 30.65 6.16 0.27
N GLU A 95 29.80 6.19 1.30
CA GLU A 95 28.95 5.06 1.67
C GLU A 95 27.94 4.75 0.56
N ASP A 96 27.35 5.77 -0.07
CA ASP A 96 26.43 5.62 -1.20
C ASP A 96 27.11 4.98 -2.40
N VAL A 97 28.33 5.42 -2.76
CA VAL A 97 29.12 4.83 -3.85
C VAL A 97 29.47 3.37 -3.56
N SER A 98 29.85 3.04 -2.31
CA SER A 98 30.13 1.66 -1.92
C SER A 98 28.87 0.78 -2.02
N ARG A 99 27.73 1.26 -1.53
CA ARG A 99 26.44 0.54 -1.60
C ARG A 99 25.97 0.34 -3.04
N GLN A 100 26.08 1.39 -3.86
CA GLN A 100 25.78 1.34 -5.28
C GLN A 100 26.60 0.23 -5.96
N SER A 101 27.90 0.16 -5.66
CA SER A 101 28.80 -0.85 -6.20
C SER A 101 28.41 -2.26 -5.77
N GLN A 102 28.03 -2.46 -4.50
CA GLN A 102 27.57 -3.74 -3.97
C GLN A 102 26.27 -4.21 -4.62
N LEU A 103 25.29 -3.32 -4.77
CA LEU A 103 24.02 -3.61 -5.44
C LEU A 103 24.24 -3.97 -6.92
N LEU A 104 25.06 -3.19 -7.64
CA LEU A 104 25.39 -3.50 -9.04
C LEU A 104 26.11 -4.83 -9.18
N ALA A 105 27.06 -5.14 -8.28
CA ALA A 105 27.74 -6.42 -8.27
C ALA A 105 26.75 -7.58 -8.06
N GLU A 106 25.80 -7.43 -7.14
CA GLU A 106 24.75 -8.43 -6.92
C GLU A 106 23.84 -8.60 -8.15
N LEU A 107 23.38 -7.50 -8.75
CA LEU A 107 22.53 -7.51 -9.95
C LEU A 107 23.25 -8.03 -11.21
N SER A 108 24.59 -8.02 -11.21
CA SER A 108 25.39 -8.54 -12.33
C SER A 108 25.51 -10.07 -12.35
N LYS A 109 25.15 -10.74 -11.25
CA LYS A 109 25.23 -12.20 -11.16
C LYS A 109 24.21 -12.86 -12.08
N LYS A 110 24.56 -14.04 -12.61
CA LYS A 110 23.65 -14.84 -13.44
C LYS A 110 22.34 -15.15 -12.69
N VAL A 111 22.47 -15.56 -11.43
CA VAL A 111 21.35 -15.75 -10.52
C VAL A 111 21.56 -14.80 -9.34
N VAL A 112 20.64 -13.85 -9.18
CA VAL A 112 20.68 -12.84 -8.13
C VAL A 112 20.35 -13.49 -6.79
N ASN A 113 21.17 -13.25 -5.77
CA ASN A 113 20.88 -13.70 -4.41
C ASN A 113 19.91 -12.72 -3.74
N LEU A 114 18.62 -13.10 -3.68
CA LEU A 114 17.61 -12.26 -3.05
C LEU A 114 17.85 -12.00 -1.56
N VAL A 115 18.50 -12.90 -0.83
CA VAL A 115 18.78 -12.69 0.60
C VAL A 115 19.76 -11.53 0.75
N GLU A 116 20.83 -11.54 -0.06
CA GLU A 116 21.83 -10.46 -0.05
C GLU A 116 21.26 -9.16 -0.62
N LEU A 117 20.47 -9.25 -1.70
CA LEU A 117 19.79 -8.10 -2.28
C LEU A 117 18.89 -7.41 -1.26
N ARG A 118 18.11 -8.20 -0.50
CA ARG A 118 17.27 -7.70 0.60
C ARG A 118 18.12 -7.03 1.68
N ARG A 119 19.23 -7.66 2.10
CA ARG A 119 20.15 -7.10 3.11
C ARG A 119 20.74 -5.75 2.69
N LEU A 120 21.05 -5.58 1.40
CA LEU A 120 21.56 -4.34 0.85
C LEU A 120 20.46 -3.28 0.72
N ALA A 121 19.29 -3.66 0.19
CA ALA A 121 18.17 -2.76 -0.04
C ALA A 121 17.53 -2.22 1.25
N THR A 122 17.53 -2.97 2.36
CA THR A 122 17.02 -2.48 3.66
C THR A 122 17.82 -1.31 4.23
N GLN A 123 19.04 -1.08 3.74
CA GLN A 123 19.86 0.07 4.12
C GLN A 123 19.57 1.31 3.26
N GLY A 124 18.70 1.18 2.25
CA GLY A 124 18.35 2.19 1.25
C GLY A 124 19.07 1.98 -0.08
N ILE A 125 18.42 2.36 -1.18
CA ILE A 125 18.93 2.24 -2.54
C ILE A 125 19.29 3.65 -3.04
N PRO A 126 20.53 3.87 -3.54
CA PRO A 126 20.92 5.18 -4.10
C PRO A 126 20.13 5.57 -5.36
N ASP A 127 19.74 6.85 -5.47
CA ASP A 127 18.92 7.39 -6.57
C ASP A 127 19.62 7.41 -7.94
N GLY A 128 20.90 7.80 -7.98
CA GLY A 128 21.57 8.28 -9.20
C GLY A 128 21.99 7.23 -10.23
N ALA A 129 21.71 5.94 -10.00
CA ALA A 129 22.30 4.85 -10.77
C ALA A 129 21.28 4.01 -11.57
N GLY A 130 19.99 4.33 -11.52
CA GLY A 130 18.95 3.50 -12.16
C GLY A 130 18.83 2.10 -11.56
N ILE A 131 19.31 1.91 -10.33
CA ILE A 131 19.32 0.59 -9.66
C ILE A 131 17.93 0.27 -9.10
N ARG A 132 17.27 1.26 -8.51
CA ARG A 132 15.98 1.08 -7.81
C ARG A 132 14.91 0.40 -8.68
N PRO A 133 14.69 0.78 -9.96
CA PRO A 133 13.72 0.09 -10.82
C PRO A 133 13.92 -1.43 -10.86
N THR A 134 15.15 -1.88 -11.08
CA THR A 134 15.45 -3.31 -11.20
C THR A 134 15.33 -4.02 -9.84
N VAL A 135 15.82 -3.39 -8.77
CA VAL A 135 15.73 -3.96 -7.42
C VAL A 135 14.27 -4.13 -6.98
N TRP A 136 13.44 -3.10 -7.16
CA TRP A 136 12.02 -3.19 -6.80
C TRP A 136 11.29 -4.27 -7.59
N LYS A 137 11.55 -4.38 -8.89
CA LYS A 137 11.02 -5.46 -9.75
C LYS A 137 11.40 -6.85 -9.24
N LEU A 138 12.63 -7.04 -8.74
CA LEU A 138 13.08 -8.31 -8.14
C LEU A 138 12.45 -8.56 -6.77
N LEU A 139 12.40 -7.55 -5.90
CA LEU A 139 11.84 -7.66 -4.55
C LEU A 139 10.34 -7.97 -4.54
N LEU A 140 9.61 -7.48 -5.54
CA LEU A 140 8.20 -7.75 -5.79
C LEU A 140 7.95 -9.04 -6.58
N GLY A 141 8.99 -9.79 -6.95
CA GLY A 141 8.85 -11.03 -7.73
C GLY A 141 8.36 -10.82 -9.17
N TYR A 142 8.35 -9.59 -9.68
CA TYR A 142 8.03 -9.29 -11.08
C TYR A 142 9.11 -9.81 -12.03
N LEU A 143 10.38 -9.66 -11.64
CA LEU A 143 11.51 -10.29 -12.32
C LEU A 143 11.93 -11.56 -11.58
N PRO A 144 12.24 -12.66 -12.31
CA PRO A 144 12.81 -13.86 -11.69
C PRO A 144 14.26 -13.62 -11.26
N ASN A 145 14.77 -14.44 -10.35
CA ASN A 145 16.15 -14.30 -9.85
C ASN A 145 17.20 -14.62 -10.92
N ASP A 146 16.85 -15.46 -11.91
CA ASP A 146 17.73 -15.77 -13.05
C ASP A 146 17.66 -14.64 -14.09
N ARG A 147 18.77 -13.93 -14.24
CA ARG A 147 18.93 -12.80 -15.16
C ARG A 147 18.73 -13.22 -16.63
N GLY A 148 19.03 -14.47 -16.97
CA GLY A 148 18.81 -15.01 -18.31
C GLY A 148 17.34 -15.02 -18.74
N LEU A 149 16.41 -14.97 -17.78
CA LEU A 149 14.97 -15.00 -18.03
C LEU A 149 14.31 -13.61 -18.09
N TRP A 150 15.02 -12.55 -17.73
CA TRP A 150 14.44 -11.20 -17.60
C TRP A 150 13.84 -10.70 -18.90
N ALA A 151 14.56 -10.80 -20.01
CA ALA A 151 14.08 -10.33 -21.32
C ALA A 151 12.77 -11.03 -21.74
N SER A 152 12.70 -12.34 -21.56
CA SER A 152 11.49 -13.11 -21.88
C SER A 152 10.31 -12.80 -20.96
N GLU A 153 10.55 -12.63 -19.65
CA GLU A 153 9.46 -12.34 -18.71
C GLU A 153 8.94 -10.92 -18.90
N LEU A 154 9.81 -9.93 -19.11
CA LEU A 154 9.43 -8.57 -19.47
C LEU A 154 8.61 -8.54 -20.75
N ALA A 155 9.07 -9.18 -21.84
CA ALA A 155 8.36 -9.22 -23.11
C ALA A 155 6.97 -9.84 -22.96
N LYS A 156 6.86 -10.93 -22.21
CA LYS A 156 5.60 -11.62 -21.90
C LYS A 156 4.65 -10.72 -21.12
N LYS A 157 5.10 -10.15 -20.00
CA LYS A 157 4.27 -9.29 -19.13
C LYS A 157 3.83 -8.02 -19.86
N ARG A 158 4.75 -7.34 -20.56
CA ARG A 158 4.44 -6.13 -21.35
C ARG A 158 3.43 -6.41 -22.47
N SER A 159 3.55 -7.55 -23.15
CA SER A 159 2.57 -8.00 -24.15
C SER A 159 1.21 -8.32 -23.52
N GLN A 160 1.20 -8.92 -22.33
CA GLN A 160 -0.03 -9.21 -21.59
C GLN A 160 -0.75 -7.92 -21.17
N TYR A 161 -0.03 -6.93 -20.62
CA TYR A 161 -0.63 -5.64 -20.28
C TYR A 161 -1.18 -4.93 -21.52
N LYS A 162 -0.46 -4.98 -22.65
CA LYS A 162 -0.95 -4.44 -23.92
C LYS A 162 -2.28 -5.08 -24.32
N ALA A 163 -2.42 -6.41 -24.21
CA ALA A 163 -3.67 -7.09 -24.47
C ALA A 163 -4.82 -6.62 -23.56
N PHE A 164 -4.57 -6.44 -22.25
CA PHE A 164 -5.56 -5.88 -21.33
C PHE A 164 -5.99 -4.47 -21.73
N LYS A 165 -5.02 -3.63 -22.11
CA LYS A 165 -5.30 -2.25 -22.55
C LYS A 165 -6.16 -2.23 -23.81
N ASP A 166 -5.84 -3.07 -24.79
CA ASP A 166 -6.57 -3.15 -26.05
C ASP A 166 -8.00 -3.70 -25.85
N GLU A 167 -8.17 -4.72 -25.01
CA GLU A 167 -9.47 -5.34 -24.72
C GLU A 167 -10.37 -4.46 -23.86
N LEU A 168 -9.83 -3.82 -22.81
CA LEU A 168 -10.64 -3.15 -21.79
C LEU A 168 -10.87 -1.66 -22.06
N LEU A 169 -9.97 -1.00 -22.80
CA LEU A 169 -10.03 0.44 -23.04
C LEU A 169 -10.26 0.81 -24.51
N VAL A 170 -9.70 0.06 -25.47
CA VAL A 170 -9.80 0.39 -26.90
C VAL A 170 -11.01 -0.27 -27.54
N ASN A 171 -11.23 -1.57 -27.28
CA ASN A 171 -12.33 -2.36 -27.85
C ASN A 171 -13.18 -3.02 -26.76
N PRO A 172 -13.81 -2.25 -25.86
CA PRO A 172 -14.57 -2.82 -24.75
C PRO A 172 -15.74 -3.68 -25.27
N PRO A 173 -16.00 -4.86 -24.67
CA PRO A 173 -17.16 -5.66 -25.03
C PRO A 173 -18.44 -4.85 -24.78
N SER A 174 -19.42 -4.98 -25.69
CA SER A 174 -20.67 -4.21 -25.68
C SER A 174 -21.59 -4.63 -24.53
N VAL A 175 -21.29 -4.23 -23.30
CA VAL A 175 -22.08 -4.54 -22.11
C VAL A 175 -22.55 -3.25 -21.45
N TRP A 176 -23.73 -2.77 -21.88
CA TRP A 176 -24.38 -1.54 -21.45
C TRP A 176 -24.57 -1.41 -19.92
N ASN A 177 -24.68 -2.51 -19.18
CA ASN A 177 -24.86 -2.49 -17.73
C ASN A 177 -23.56 -2.31 -16.93
N GLN A 178 -22.38 -2.57 -17.52
CA GLN A 178 -21.09 -2.27 -16.89
C GLN A 178 -20.75 -0.77 -16.99
N PHE A 179 -21.28 -0.10 -18.02
CA PHE A 179 -20.99 1.30 -18.34
C PHE A 179 -21.30 2.27 -17.18
N PHE A 180 -22.41 2.08 -16.46
CA PHE A 180 -22.80 2.99 -15.37
C PHE A 180 -21.93 2.84 -14.11
N GLN A 181 -21.58 1.61 -13.72
CA GLN A 181 -20.68 1.38 -12.57
C GLN A 181 -19.23 1.75 -12.89
N ASP A 182 -18.83 1.57 -14.16
CA ASP A 182 -17.52 2.02 -14.64
C ASP A 182 -17.41 3.54 -14.62
N SER A 183 -18.47 4.28 -14.96
CA SER A 183 -18.42 5.75 -15.03
C SER A 183 -18.09 6.39 -13.70
N GLU A 184 -18.73 5.98 -12.60
CA GLU A 184 -18.46 6.55 -11.27
C GLU A 184 -17.03 6.27 -10.80
N ILE A 185 -16.55 5.03 -11.01
CA ILE A 185 -15.19 4.64 -10.67
C ILE A 185 -14.16 5.39 -11.52
N ILE A 186 -14.41 5.53 -12.82
CA ILE A 186 -13.53 6.27 -13.73
C ILE A 186 -13.49 7.75 -13.34
N GLU A 187 -14.62 8.37 -13.04
CA GLU A 187 -14.66 9.76 -12.57
C GLU A 187 -13.91 9.96 -11.25
N GLN A 188 -14.00 8.98 -10.34
CA GLN A 188 -13.24 8.98 -9.10
C GLN A 188 -11.73 8.90 -9.38
N ILE A 189 -11.31 7.98 -10.25
CA ILE A 189 -9.91 7.86 -10.70
C ILE A 189 -9.45 9.17 -11.34
N ASP A 190 -10.26 9.80 -12.19
CA ASP A 190 -9.91 11.03 -12.89
C ASP A 190 -9.67 12.19 -11.90
N ARG A 191 -10.51 12.30 -10.85
CA ARG A 191 -10.31 13.30 -9.80
C ARG A 191 -9.05 13.01 -8.99
N ASP A 192 -8.80 11.75 -8.64
CA ASP A 192 -7.69 11.35 -7.79
C ASP A 192 -6.34 11.45 -8.51
N VAL A 193 -6.27 11.08 -9.79
CA VAL A 193 -5.08 11.25 -10.64
C VAL A 193 -4.70 12.72 -10.78
N LYS A 194 -5.68 13.62 -11.02
CA LYS A 194 -5.42 15.06 -11.15
C LYS A 194 -4.83 15.70 -9.89
N ARG A 195 -5.15 15.16 -8.70
CA ARG A 195 -4.65 15.65 -7.41
C ARG A 195 -3.49 14.83 -6.84
N THR A 196 -2.96 13.86 -7.58
CA THR A 196 -1.83 13.03 -7.14
C THR A 196 -0.55 13.86 -7.14
N HIS A 197 0.10 14.01 -5.98
CA HIS A 197 1.32 14.80 -5.78
C HIS A 197 1.32 16.14 -6.56
N PRO A 198 0.42 17.08 -6.22
CA PRO A 198 0.18 18.30 -7.00
C PRO A 198 1.41 19.22 -7.08
N ASP A 199 2.33 19.10 -6.12
CA ASP A 199 3.57 19.87 -6.03
C ASP A 199 4.69 19.31 -6.93
N MET A 200 4.48 18.16 -7.58
CA MET A 200 5.49 17.51 -8.43
C MET A 200 5.16 17.71 -9.92
N HIS A 201 6.05 18.40 -10.65
CA HIS A 201 5.93 18.58 -12.10
C HIS A 201 5.84 17.26 -12.90
N PHE A 202 6.30 16.16 -12.31
CA PHE A 202 6.18 14.83 -12.88
C PHE A 202 4.73 14.34 -12.97
N PHE A 203 3.89 14.65 -11.96
CA PHE A 203 2.49 14.23 -11.87
C PHE A 203 1.51 15.36 -12.15
N SER A 204 1.92 16.62 -11.99
CA SER A 204 1.06 17.79 -12.03
C SER A 204 1.67 18.86 -12.94
N GLY A 205 0.94 19.28 -13.97
CA GLY A 205 1.37 20.35 -14.87
C GLY A 205 0.82 20.21 -16.28
N ASP A 206 0.98 21.27 -17.07
CA ASP A 206 0.44 21.34 -18.43
C ASP A 206 1.34 20.73 -19.52
N SER A 207 2.55 20.31 -19.14
CA SER A 207 3.50 19.70 -20.06
C SER A 207 2.95 18.40 -20.66
N SER A 208 3.34 18.09 -21.89
CA SER A 208 3.00 16.82 -22.54
C SER A 208 3.50 15.61 -21.73
N PHE A 209 4.65 15.76 -21.06
CA PHE A 209 5.23 14.74 -20.20
C PHE A 209 4.35 14.45 -18.97
N ALA A 210 3.94 15.48 -18.23
CA ALA A 210 3.07 15.33 -17.07
C ALA A 210 1.69 14.75 -17.46
N LYS A 211 1.10 15.25 -18.55
CA LYS A 211 -0.17 14.72 -19.09
C LYS A 211 -0.04 13.26 -19.51
N SER A 212 1.05 12.89 -20.17
CA SER A 212 1.34 11.49 -20.53
C SER A 212 1.46 10.58 -19.30
N ASN A 213 2.10 11.07 -18.23
CA ASN A 213 2.23 10.36 -16.96
C ASN A 213 0.87 10.18 -16.27
N GLN A 214 0.06 11.25 -16.15
CA GLN A 214 -1.30 11.17 -15.61
C GLN A 214 -2.15 10.15 -16.37
N GLU A 215 -2.10 10.17 -17.70
CA GLU A 215 -2.84 9.22 -18.53
C GLU A 215 -2.37 7.77 -18.34
N ALA A 216 -1.07 7.52 -18.13
CA ALA A 216 -0.56 6.19 -17.82
C ALA A 216 -1.07 5.71 -16.45
N VAL A 217 -0.96 6.53 -15.41
CA VAL A 217 -1.47 6.24 -14.06
C VAL A 217 -2.98 5.95 -14.10
N ARG A 218 -3.74 6.78 -14.81
CA ARG A 218 -5.19 6.62 -15.05
C ARG A 218 -5.51 5.27 -15.67
N ARG A 219 -4.85 4.90 -16.79
CA ARG A 219 -5.09 3.62 -17.47
C ARG A 219 -4.78 2.42 -16.59
N ILE A 220 -3.68 2.46 -15.84
CA ILE A 220 -3.31 1.39 -14.90
C ILE A 220 -4.43 1.17 -13.88
N LEU A 221 -4.94 2.24 -13.26
CA LEU A 221 -6.00 2.15 -12.24
C LEU A 221 -7.32 1.65 -12.83
N ILE A 222 -7.70 2.09 -14.04
CA ILE A 222 -8.92 1.61 -14.70
C ILE A 222 -8.80 0.12 -15.03
N ILE A 223 -7.68 -0.30 -15.63
CA ILE A 223 -7.43 -1.71 -15.96
C ILE A 223 -7.44 -2.56 -14.69
N PHE A 224 -6.79 -2.10 -13.63
CA PHE A 224 -6.80 -2.78 -12.33
C PHE A 224 -8.22 -2.94 -11.79
N ALA A 225 -9.02 -1.87 -11.76
CA ALA A 225 -10.38 -1.91 -11.23
C ALA A 225 -11.29 -2.85 -12.02
N LYS A 226 -11.14 -2.89 -13.36
CA LYS A 226 -11.88 -3.79 -14.25
C LYS A 226 -11.50 -5.26 -14.07
N LEU A 227 -10.21 -5.55 -13.88
CA LEU A 227 -9.72 -6.91 -13.68
C LEU A 227 -9.99 -7.45 -12.26
N ASN A 228 -10.27 -6.58 -11.29
CA ASN A 228 -10.45 -6.94 -9.88
C ASN A 228 -11.83 -6.50 -9.34
N PRO A 229 -12.96 -7.08 -9.81
CA PRO A 229 -14.31 -6.59 -9.50
C PRO A 229 -14.70 -6.68 -8.01
N GLY A 230 -13.98 -7.48 -7.21
CA GLY A 230 -14.19 -7.61 -5.77
C GLY A 230 -13.50 -6.55 -4.90
N ILE A 231 -12.47 -5.86 -5.43
CA ILE A 231 -11.78 -4.75 -4.74
C ILE A 231 -12.10 -3.43 -5.46
N ARG A 232 -12.01 -3.44 -6.79
CA ARG A 232 -12.14 -2.29 -7.69
C ARG A 232 -11.13 -1.21 -7.31
N TYR A 233 -11.40 0.03 -7.71
CA TYR A 233 -10.62 1.17 -7.26
C TYR A 233 -11.09 1.61 -5.87
N VAL A 234 -10.13 1.88 -4.99
CA VAL A 234 -10.37 2.51 -3.69
C VAL A 234 -9.55 3.80 -3.63
N GLN A 235 -10.17 4.90 -3.20
CA GLN A 235 -9.51 6.19 -3.06
C GLN A 235 -8.20 6.04 -2.27
N GLY A 236 -7.11 6.59 -2.83
CA GLY A 236 -5.76 6.46 -2.27
C GLY A 236 -4.87 5.44 -2.98
N MET A 237 -5.43 4.52 -3.78
CA MET A 237 -4.65 3.62 -4.64
C MET A 237 -3.75 4.38 -5.63
N ASN A 238 -4.15 5.58 -6.05
CA ASN A 238 -3.32 6.48 -6.87
C ASN A 238 -2.02 6.88 -6.17
N GLU A 239 -2.06 7.10 -4.85
CA GLU A 239 -0.90 7.47 -4.04
C GLU A 239 0.04 6.27 -3.85
N VAL A 240 -0.50 5.06 -3.71
CA VAL A 240 0.29 3.81 -3.63
C VAL A 240 0.92 3.49 -4.98
N LEU A 241 0.23 3.77 -6.08
CA LEU A 241 0.74 3.55 -7.44
C LEU A 241 1.87 4.52 -7.82
N ALA A 242 1.81 5.76 -7.34
CA ALA A 242 2.70 6.85 -7.75
C ALA A 242 4.20 6.56 -7.52
N PRO A 243 4.68 6.07 -6.36
CA PRO A 243 6.08 5.69 -6.15
C PRO A 243 6.61 4.69 -7.19
N LEU A 244 5.84 3.63 -7.48
CA LEU A 244 6.21 2.62 -8.47
C LEU A 244 6.35 3.23 -9.87
N PHE A 245 5.34 4.01 -10.27
CA PHE A 245 5.32 4.61 -11.60
C PHE A 245 6.45 5.62 -11.77
N TYR A 246 6.70 6.47 -10.76
CA TYR A 246 7.80 7.41 -10.77
C TYR A 246 9.14 6.71 -10.93
N VAL A 247 9.40 5.66 -10.14
CA VAL A 247 10.66 4.91 -10.19
C VAL A 247 10.86 4.30 -11.57
N PHE A 248 9.86 3.63 -12.14
CA PHE A 248 10.01 2.95 -13.44
C PHE A 248 10.02 3.90 -14.63
N ARG A 249 9.33 5.04 -14.56
CA ARG A 249 9.29 6.02 -15.65
C ARG A 249 10.55 6.87 -15.74
N ASN A 250 11.30 7.01 -14.64
CA ASN A 250 12.61 7.65 -14.59
C ASN A 250 13.76 6.64 -14.70
N ASP A 251 13.50 5.42 -15.22
CA ASP A 251 14.55 4.46 -15.54
C ASP A 251 15.50 5.09 -16.60
N PRO A 252 16.83 5.02 -16.42
CA PRO A 252 17.77 5.58 -17.40
C PRO A 252 17.78 4.82 -18.73
N ASP A 253 17.28 3.59 -18.76
CA ASP A 253 17.08 2.84 -20.00
C ASP A 253 15.75 3.24 -20.65
N GLU A 254 15.80 3.81 -21.85
CA GLU A 254 14.64 4.37 -22.54
C GLU A 254 13.56 3.34 -22.85
N ASP A 255 13.94 2.10 -23.18
CA ASP A 255 12.99 1.01 -23.47
C ASP A 255 12.23 0.58 -22.21
N ASN A 256 12.92 0.55 -21.07
CA ASN A 256 12.30 0.32 -19.76
C ASN A 256 11.39 1.48 -19.36
N ALA A 257 11.86 2.72 -19.50
CA ALA A 257 11.07 3.92 -19.20
C ALA A 257 9.81 4.02 -20.08
N ALA A 258 9.90 3.64 -21.36
CA ALA A 258 8.76 3.56 -22.28
C ALA A 258 7.76 2.47 -21.89
N SER A 259 8.24 1.40 -21.27
CA SER A 259 7.42 0.28 -20.78
C SER A 259 6.95 0.43 -19.34
N ALA A 260 7.27 1.56 -18.68
CA ALA A 260 6.99 1.80 -17.26
C ALA A 260 5.53 1.55 -16.90
N GLU A 261 4.57 1.89 -17.77
CA GLU A 261 3.15 1.68 -17.51
C GLU A 261 2.81 0.19 -17.25
N ALA A 262 3.31 -0.70 -18.09
CA ALA A 262 3.08 -2.14 -17.96
C ALA A 262 3.80 -2.73 -16.75
N ASP A 263 5.06 -2.34 -16.54
CA ASP A 263 5.87 -2.80 -15.43
C ASP A 263 5.25 -2.36 -14.08
N THR A 264 4.74 -1.12 -14.04
CA THR A 264 4.04 -0.55 -12.88
C THR A 264 2.77 -1.33 -12.58
N PHE A 265 1.94 -1.64 -13.58
CA PHE A 265 0.70 -2.39 -13.37
C PHE A 265 0.94 -3.70 -12.62
N PHE A 266 1.90 -4.52 -13.07
CA PHE A 266 2.16 -5.81 -12.41
C PHE A 266 2.78 -5.63 -11.03
N CYS A 267 3.75 -4.72 -10.87
CA CYS A 267 4.33 -4.45 -9.55
C CYS A 267 3.29 -3.92 -8.55
N PHE A 268 2.34 -3.10 -9.03
CA PHE A 268 1.23 -2.59 -8.23
C PHE A 268 0.29 -3.72 -7.78
N VAL A 269 -0.02 -4.66 -8.66
CA VAL A 269 -0.79 -5.87 -8.30
C VAL A 269 -0.05 -6.68 -7.22
N GLU A 270 1.26 -6.85 -7.33
CA GLU A 270 2.05 -7.57 -6.31
C GLU A 270 2.11 -6.83 -4.97
N VAL A 271 2.21 -5.49 -4.98
CA VAL A 271 2.10 -4.70 -3.74
C VAL A 271 0.73 -4.92 -3.10
N LEU A 272 -0.35 -4.71 -3.86
CA LEU A 272 -1.71 -4.83 -3.32
C LEU A 272 -2.06 -6.25 -2.89
N SER A 273 -1.49 -7.29 -3.50
CA SER A 273 -1.72 -8.68 -3.08
C SER A 273 -1.23 -8.92 -1.65
N GLY A 274 -0.09 -8.34 -1.27
CA GLY A 274 0.46 -8.40 0.09
C GLY A 274 -0.35 -7.64 1.15
N PHE A 275 -1.20 -6.70 0.74
CA PHE A 275 -2.05 -5.89 1.62
C PHE A 275 -3.55 -6.10 1.37
N ARG A 276 -3.91 -7.14 0.61
CA ARG A 276 -5.25 -7.33 0.03
C ARG A 276 -6.38 -7.16 1.04
N ASP A 277 -6.23 -7.76 2.21
CA ASP A 277 -7.28 -7.78 3.23
C ASP A 277 -7.57 -6.38 3.80
N ASN A 278 -6.61 -5.44 3.71
CA ASN A 278 -6.78 -4.05 4.13
C ASN A 278 -7.60 -3.22 3.12
N PHE A 279 -7.76 -3.69 1.88
CA PHE A 279 -8.48 -2.98 0.80
C PHE A 279 -9.85 -3.58 0.48
N CYS A 280 -10.16 -4.76 1.01
CA CYS A 280 -11.48 -5.37 0.82
C CYS A 280 -12.45 -4.79 1.85
N GLN A 281 -13.34 -3.88 1.42
CA GLN A 281 -14.34 -3.24 2.31
C GLN A 281 -15.17 -4.24 3.11
N GLN A 282 -15.42 -5.44 2.55
CA GLN A 282 -16.17 -6.52 3.22
C GLN A 282 -15.43 -7.06 4.45
N LEU A 283 -14.10 -6.91 4.48
CA LEU A 283 -13.24 -7.35 5.57
C LEU A 283 -12.96 -6.23 6.59
N ASP A 284 -13.44 -5.00 6.39
CA ASP A 284 -13.12 -3.89 7.30
C ASP A 284 -13.50 -4.20 8.76
N ASN A 285 -14.60 -4.92 8.97
CA ASN A 285 -15.07 -5.36 10.29
C ASN A 285 -14.62 -6.78 10.68
N SER A 286 -13.79 -7.42 9.86
CA SER A 286 -13.29 -8.78 10.04
C SER A 286 -12.01 -8.83 10.87
N VAL A 287 -11.73 -10.01 11.42
CA VAL A 287 -10.48 -10.35 12.12
C VAL A 287 -9.24 -10.35 11.22
N VAL A 288 -9.42 -10.23 9.90
CA VAL A 288 -8.32 -10.17 8.92
C VAL A 288 -8.18 -8.83 8.20
N GLY A 289 -9.16 -7.92 8.29
CA GLY A 289 -9.09 -6.64 7.57
C GLY A 289 -8.40 -5.51 8.31
N ILE A 290 -8.58 -4.27 7.84
CA ILE A 290 -7.83 -3.08 8.31
C ILE A 290 -7.90 -2.87 9.83
N ARG A 291 -9.04 -3.17 10.48
CA ARG A 291 -9.18 -3.06 11.95
C ARG A 291 -8.26 -4.02 12.69
N SER A 292 -8.06 -5.22 12.16
CA SER A 292 -7.10 -6.19 12.70
C SER A 292 -5.67 -5.68 12.58
N THR A 293 -5.31 -5.12 11.41
CA THR A 293 -3.98 -4.53 11.16
C THR A 293 -3.70 -3.34 12.09
N ILE A 294 -4.69 -2.46 12.31
CA ILE A 294 -4.60 -1.36 13.29
C ILE A 294 -4.47 -1.91 14.72
N THR A 295 -5.18 -2.99 15.05
CA THR A 295 -5.06 -3.65 16.36
C THR A 295 -3.66 -4.24 16.57
N LYS A 296 -3.05 -4.83 15.53
CA LYS A 296 -1.66 -5.30 15.57
C LYS A 296 -0.68 -4.15 15.83
N LEU A 297 -0.90 -2.97 15.23
CA LEU A 297 -0.11 -1.77 15.55
C LEU A 297 -0.25 -1.37 17.02
N SER A 298 -1.48 -1.33 17.54
CA SER A 298 -1.76 -1.02 18.94
C SER A 298 -1.06 -2.01 19.89
N GLN A 299 -1.14 -3.31 19.61
CA GLN A 299 -0.46 -4.35 20.38
C GLN A 299 1.07 -4.22 20.32
N LEU A 300 1.61 -3.89 19.14
CA LEU A 300 3.04 -3.65 18.97
C LEU A 300 3.49 -2.46 19.83
N LEU A 301 2.74 -1.35 19.81
CA LEU A 301 3.02 -0.20 20.68
C LEU A 301 2.94 -0.60 22.15
N ARG A 302 1.85 -1.26 22.59
CA ARG A 302 1.68 -1.70 23.99
C ARG A 302 2.87 -2.50 24.48
N LYS A 303 3.39 -3.37 23.63
CA LYS A 303 4.50 -4.25 23.97
C LYS A 303 5.85 -3.53 24.06
N HIS A 304 6.11 -2.55 23.20
CA HIS A 304 7.38 -1.81 23.21
C HIS A 304 7.37 -0.57 24.09
N ASP A 305 6.19 -0.02 24.36
CA ASP A 305 5.99 1.18 25.14
C ASP A 305 4.56 1.22 25.75
N GLU A 306 4.36 0.47 26.83
CA GLU A 306 3.06 0.35 27.49
C GLU A 306 2.56 1.69 28.05
N GLU A 307 3.46 2.54 28.53
CA GLU A 307 3.10 3.85 29.08
C GLU A 307 2.52 4.75 27.99
N LEU A 308 3.17 4.83 26.83
CA LEU A 308 2.68 5.62 25.71
C LEU A 308 1.35 5.05 25.18
N TRP A 309 1.26 3.72 25.03
CA TRP A 309 0.02 3.06 24.64
C TRP A 309 -1.12 3.38 25.59
N ARG A 310 -0.91 3.24 26.90
CA ARG A 310 -1.92 3.53 27.92
C ARG A 310 -2.32 5.00 27.89
N HIS A 311 -1.37 5.92 27.71
CA HIS A 311 -1.67 7.34 27.60
C HIS A 311 -2.53 7.67 26.39
N LEU A 312 -2.23 7.09 25.22
CA LEU A 312 -3.00 7.34 24.00
C LEU A 312 -4.41 6.73 24.08
N GLU A 313 -4.51 5.44 24.41
CA GLU A 313 -5.79 4.72 24.28
C GLU A 313 -6.67 4.81 25.53
N VAL A 314 -6.09 4.89 26.72
CA VAL A 314 -6.84 4.90 28.00
C VAL A 314 -6.99 6.31 28.55
N THR A 315 -5.88 7.05 28.68
CA THR A 315 -5.89 8.40 29.28
C THR A 315 -6.53 9.43 28.36
N THR A 316 -6.01 9.56 27.14
CA THR A 316 -6.49 10.55 26.17
C THR A 316 -7.61 10.00 25.28
N LYS A 317 -7.84 8.68 25.26
CA LYS A 317 -8.91 8.00 24.50
C LYS A 317 -8.85 8.23 22.99
N ILE A 318 -7.64 8.38 22.46
CA ILE A 318 -7.41 8.48 21.01
C ILE A 318 -7.51 7.08 20.41
N ASN A 319 -8.51 6.87 19.58
CA ASN A 319 -8.65 5.64 18.81
C ASN A 319 -7.57 5.59 17.70
N PRO A 320 -6.76 4.52 17.62
CA PRO A 320 -5.75 4.35 16.57
C PRO A 320 -6.26 4.53 15.14
N GLN A 321 -7.54 4.23 14.88
CA GLN A 321 -8.17 4.40 13.58
C GLN A 321 -8.14 5.86 13.06
N PHE A 322 -8.10 6.86 13.95
CA PHE A 322 -8.11 8.27 13.54
C PHE A 322 -6.78 8.79 12.96
N TYR A 323 -5.69 8.04 13.11
CA TYR A 323 -4.38 8.36 12.52
C TYR A 323 -3.81 7.20 11.71
N ALA A 324 -3.87 5.97 12.22
CA ALA A 324 -3.20 4.82 11.63
C ALA A 324 -3.90 4.28 10.38
N PHE A 325 -5.20 4.55 10.21
CA PHE A 325 -5.93 4.09 9.02
C PHE A 325 -5.26 4.59 7.74
N ARG A 326 -5.02 5.90 7.64
CA ARG A 326 -4.35 6.52 6.48
C ARG A 326 -2.90 6.05 6.34
N TRP A 327 -2.18 5.95 7.45
CA TRP A 327 -0.78 5.50 7.47
C TRP A 327 -0.64 4.11 6.84
N ILE A 328 -1.53 3.20 7.21
CA ILE A 328 -1.49 1.81 6.77
C ILE A 328 -2.06 1.64 5.37
N THR A 329 -3.23 2.19 5.07
CA THR A 329 -3.88 1.98 3.76
C THR A 329 -3.16 2.67 2.61
N LEU A 330 -2.40 3.74 2.89
CA LEU A 330 -1.61 4.45 1.89
C LEU A 330 -0.13 4.10 1.94
N LEU A 331 0.28 3.11 2.74
CA LEU A 331 1.69 2.71 2.88
C LEU A 331 2.62 3.91 3.13
N LEU A 332 2.17 4.82 3.99
CA LEU A 332 2.86 6.05 4.42
C LEU A 332 3.15 7.10 3.32
N THR A 333 2.62 6.96 2.11
CA THR A 333 2.90 7.86 0.97
C THR A 333 2.46 9.31 1.20
N GLN A 334 1.53 9.55 2.14
CA GLN A 334 1.08 10.88 2.52
C GLN A 334 1.65 11.40 3.85
N GLU A 335 2.52 10.66 4.54
CA GLU A 335 3.16 11.14 5.79
C GLU A 335 4.51 11.80 5.55
N PHE A 336 5.17 11.44 4.45
CA PHE A 336 6.54 11.82 4.15
C PHE A 336 6.60 12.52 2.80
N ASN A 337 7.65 13.32 2.59
CA ASN A 337 7.92 13.81 1.24
C ASN A 337 8.26 12.63 0.31
N PHE A 338 8.22 12.88 -1.00
CA PHE A 338 8.33 11.81 -1.98
C PHE A 338 9.66 11.04 -1.90
N ALA A 339 10.79 11.73 -1.69
CA ALA A 339 12.10 11.10 -1.59
C ALA A 339 12.20 10.19 -0.35
N ASP A 340 11.74 10.69 0.80
CA ASP A 340 11.69 9.92 2.05
C ASP A 340 10.75 8.71 1.92
N CYS A 341 9.64 8.84 1.18
CA CYS A 341 8.74 7.74 0.87
C CYS A 341 9.46 6.63 0.09
N LEU A 342 10.28 6.97 -0.91
CA LEU A 342 11.06 5.97 -1.65
C LEU A 342 12.04 5.21 -0.74
N HIS A 343 12.72 5.91 0.19
CA HIS A 343 13.62 5.27 1.15
C HIS A 343 12.90 4.33 2.13
N ILE A 344 11.70 4.71 2.59
CA ILE A 344 10.87 3.84 3.41
C ILE A 344 10.44 2.60 2.60
N TRP A 345 10.07 2.80 1.33
CA TRP A 345 9.65 1.72 0.44
C TRP A 345 10.79 0.75 0.09
N ASP A 346 12.03 1.23 -0.04
CA ASP A 346 13.21 0.36 -0.18
C ASP A 346 13.27 -0.65 0.98
N THR A 347 12.99 -0.21 2.21
CA THR A 347 12.94 -1.07 3.40
C THR A 347 11.70 -1.95 3.42
N LEU A 348 10.53 -1.39 3.10
CA LEU A 348 9.24 -2.07 3.08
C LEU A 348 9.27 -3.30 2.16
N LEU A 349 9.85 -3.16 0.97
CA LEU A 349 9.88 -4.21 -0.05
C LEU A 349 11.00 -5.23 0.19
N SER A 350 12.06 -4.84 0.90
CA SER A 350 13.24 -5.68 1.12
C SER A 350 13.18 -6.52 2.39
N ASP A 351 12.41 -6.12 3.40
CA ASP A 351 12.36 -6.82 4.67
C ASP A 351 11.91 -8.30 4.53
N PRO A 352 12.67 -9.28 5.06
CA PRO A 352 12.29 -10.69 4.99
C PRO A 352 11.05 -11.05 5.81
N GLU A 353 10.66 -10.26 6.81
CA GLU A 353 9.41 -10.49 7.57
C GLU A 353 8.17 -10.07 6.79
N GLY A 354 8.34 -9.37 5.67
CA GLY A 354 7.26 -8.94 4.78
C GLY A 354 6.94 -7.44 4.88
N PRO A 355 6.29 -6.89 3.84
CA PRO A 355 5.88 -5.48 3.82
C PRO A 355 4.97 -5.07 4.98
N GLN A 356 3.98 -5.88 5.35
CA GLN A 356 3.02 -5.49 6.38
C GLN A 356 3.66 -5.37 7.76
N GLU A 357 4.46 -6.35 8.16
CA GLU A 357 5.17 -6.39 9.43
C GLU A 357 6.13 -5.20 9.55
N THR A 358 6.80 -4.87 8.44
CA THR A 358 7.70 -3.71 8.34
C THR A 358 6.97 -2.40 8.45
N LEU A 359 5.85 -2.24 7.73
CA LEU A 359 4.97 -1.08 7.82
C LEU A 359 4.53 -0.83 9.27
N LEU A 360 4.07 -1.88 9.96
CA LEU A 360 3.62 -1.77 11.35
C LEU A 360 4.77 -1.36 12.29
N ARG A 361 5.99 -1.86 12.07
CA ARG A 361 7.17 -1.41 12.81
C ARG A 361 7.51 0.05 12.56
N VAL A 362 7.42 0.51 11.31
CA VAL A 362 7.65 1.93 10.97
C VAL A 362 6.58 2.81 11.64
N CYS A 363 5.30 2.45 11.54
CA CYS A 363 4.21 3.14 12.24
C CYS A 363 4.40 3.17 13.76
N CYS A 364 4.87 2.07 14.37
CA CYS A 364 5.14 2.02 15.80
C CYS A 364 6.35 2.90 16.18
N ALA A 365 7.41 2.87 15.38
CA ALA A 365 8.57 3.74 15.57
C ALA A 365 8.21 5.22 15.44
N MET A 366 7.30 5.57 14.52
CA MET A 366 6.75 6.93 14.39
C MET A 366 6.14 7.42 15.71
N LEU A 367 5.35 6.58 16.37
CA LEU A 367 4.73 6.88 17.68
C LEU A 367 5.79 7.04 18.77
N ILE A 368 6.73 6.11 18.86
CA ILE A 368 7.81 6.12 19.87
C ILE A 368 8.69 7.37 19.73
N LEU A 369 9.00 7.81 18.51
CA LEU A 369 9.79 9.02 18.28
C LEU A 369 9.07 10.30 18.75
N LEU A 370 7.74 10.29 18.80
CA LEU A 370 6.94 11.40 19.32
C LEU A 370 6.58 11.26 20.80
N ARG A 371 7.03 10.19 21.48
CA ARG A 371 6.68 9.84 22.87
C ARG A 371 6.61 11.03 23.82
N ARG A 372 7.69 11.83 23.92
CA ARG A 372 7.76 12.96 24.86
C ARG A 372 6.65 13.99 24.62
N ARG A 373 6.34 14.26 23.35
CA ARG A 373 5.29 15.21 22.96
C ARG A 373 3.90 14.64 23.20
N LEU A 374 3.72 13.35 22.90
CA LEU A 374 2.45 12.65 23.07
C LEU A 374 2.06 12.51 24.56
N LEU A 375 3.00 12.17 25.44
CA LEU A 375 2.76 12.07 26.88
C LEU A 375 2.42 13.42 27.51
N ALA A 376 2.99 14.52 26.99
CA ALA A 376 2.69 15.87 27.46
C ALA A 376 1.39 16.45 26.89
N GLY A 377 0.87 15.90 25.79
CA GLY A 377 -0.30 16.41 25.09
C GLY A 377 -1.63 15.81 25.55
N ASP A 378 -2.69 16.56 25.28
CA ASP A 378 -4.09 16.15 25.44
C ASP A 378 -4.65 15.50 24.16
N PHE A 379 -5.95 15.15 24.16
CA PHE A 379 -6.61 14.54 23.00
C PHE A 379 -6.41 15.33 21.70
N THR A 380 -6.69 16.64 21.72
CA THR A 380 -6.69 17.50 20.54
C THR A 380 -5.29 17.70 19.99
N SER A 381 -4.32 18.03 20.86
CA SER A 381 -2.94 18.26 20.45
C SER A 381 -2.26 17.00 19.93
N ASN A 382 -2.51 15.85 20.56
CA ASN A 382 -1.98 14.56 20.12
C ASN A 382 -2.60 14.11 18.80
N LEU A 383 -3.92 14.21 18.65
CA LEU A 383 -4.57 13.83 17.39
C LEU A 383 -4.07 14.69 16.22
N LYS A 384 -3.95 16.02 16.44
CA LYS A 384 -3.40 16.93 15.43
C LYS A 384 -1.96 16.58 15.07
N LEU A 385 -1.14 16.23 16.07
CA LEU A 385 0.26 15.83 15.87
C LEU A 385 0.37 14.51 15.08
N LEU A 386 -0.49 13.54 15.35
CA LEU A 386 -0.50 12.26 14.65
C LEU A 386 -1.05 12.37 13.23
N GLN A 387 -2.05 13.22 13.00
CA GLN A 387 -2.58 13.46 11.67
C GLN A 387 -1.64 14.30 10.78
N ASN A 388 -0.74 15.08 11.40
CA ASN A 388 0.25 15.92 10.73
C ASN A 388 1.65 15.59 11.27
N TYR A 389 2.14 14.40 10.91
CA TYR A 389 3.41 13.90 11.41
C TYR A 389 4.57 14.85 11.03
N PRO A 390 5.41 15.27 11.99
CA PRO A 390 6.52 16.17 11.69
C PRO A 390 7.63 15.42 10.92
N PRO A 391 8.33 16.07 9.97
CA PRO A 391 9.40 15.43 9.21
C PRO A 391 10.49 14.86 10.15
N PRO A 392 10.75 13.54 10.16
CA PRO A 392 11.80 12.96 10.98
C PRO A 392 13.11 12.80 10.19
N ASN A 393 14.17 12.39 10.88
CA ASN A 393 15.31 11.79 10.22
C ASN A 393 14.94 10.34 9.83
N ILE A 394 14.82 10.06 8.52
CA ILE A 394 14.36 8.76 8.02
C ILE A 394 15.29 7.61 8.43
N SER A 395 16.61 7.80 8.36
CA SER A 395 17.57 6.77 8.77
C SER A 395 17.40 6.41 10.25
N HIS A 396 17.14 7.40 11.11
CA HIS A 396 16.85 7.15 12.52
C HIS A 396 15.48 6.48 12.72
N LEU A 397 14.44 6.89 11.99
CA LEU A 397 13.13 6.24 12.01
C LEU A 397 13.23 4.76 11.65
N LEU A 398 13.90 4.44 10.53
CA LEU A 398 14.10 3.07 10.07
C LEU A 398 14.98 2.27 11.04
N TYR A 399 15.99 2.89 11.65
CA TYR A 399 16.78 2.26 12.71
C TYR A 399 15.92 1.88 13.93
N VAL A 400 15.07 2.79 14.42
CA VAL A 400 14.15 2.50 15.53
C VAL A 400 13.17 1.40 15.13
N ALA A 401 12.58 1.47 13.93
CA ALA A 401 11.69 0.43 13.41
C ALA A 401 12.37 -0.94 13.37
N ASN A 402 13.62 -1.01 12.90
CA ASN A 402 14.40 -2.24 12.84
C ASN A 402 14.68 -2.85 14.23
N LYS A 403 14.84 -2.01 15.26
CA LYS A 403 14.98 -2.48 16.66
C LYS A 403 13.72 -3.12 17.22
N LEU A 404 12.56 -2.91 16.60
CA LEU A 404 11.29 -3.54 17.02
C LEU A 404 11.13 -4.98 16.47
N ARG A 405 12.06 -5.45 15.62
CA ARG A 405 12.06 -6.84 15.09
C ARG A 405 12.17 -7.90 16.18
N GLY A 406 11.69 -9.10 15.88
CA GLY A 406 12.01 -10.31 16.66
C GLY A 406 11.41 -10.39 18.06
N THR A 407 10.36 -9.63 18.36
CA THR A 407 9.72 -9.70 19.67
C THR A 407 8.29 -10.24 19.63
N LEU A 408 7.69 -10.51 18.47
CA LEU A 408 6.28 -10.96 18.35
C LEU A 408 6.01 -12.44 18.72
N THR A 409 6.99 -13.14 19.28
CA THR A 409 6.80 -14.46 19.91
C THR A 409 6.86 -14.31 21.43
N GLY A 410 5.69 -14.15 22.04
CA GLY A 410 5.53 -14.10 23.49
C GLY A 410 4.07 -14.30 23.85
#